data_AF-A0A8J6E7X5-F1
#
_entry.id   AF-A0A8J6E7X5-F1
#
_cell.length_a   1.000
_cell.length_b   1.000
_cell.length_c   1.000
_cell.angle_alpha   90.00
_cell.angle_beta   90.00
_cell.angle_gamma   90.00
#
_symmetry.space_group_name_H-M   'P 1'
#
loop_
_entity.id
_entity.type
_entity.pdbx_description
1 polymer ?
#
loop_
_entity_poly.entity_id
_entity_poly.type
_entity_poly.pdbx_seq_one_letter_code
_entity_poly.pdbx_strand_id
1 'polypeptide(L)'
;MARLLRVSIRRIFSCQSHRPIGNMATLQDDAHRIFLRAVSAVLPPRMLRKALTVRDTAGFSVLECGGKTFSLKKNLYLVGFGKAVLGMAAAVEQIVGNHLVEGVISIPQGMEESLKLAGKR
;
A
#
# COMPACT_ATOMS: atom_id res chain seq x y z
N MET A 1 34.81 -45.85 13.04
CA MET A 1 33.89 -45.75 11.88
C MET A 1 33.52 -44.29 11.66
N ALA A 2 34.14 -43.61 10.70
CA ALA A 2 33.85 -42.22 10.38
C ALA A 2 33.16 -42.15 9.01
N ARG A 3 31.96 -41.55 8.98
CA ARG A 3 31.10 -41.46 7.80
C ARG A 3 31.41 -40.13 7.09
N LEU A 4 32.16 -40.19 6.00
CA LEU A 4 32.42 -39.01 5.15
C LEU A 4 31.13 -38.66 4.38
N LEU A 5 30.50 -37.53 4.73
CA LEU A 5 29.44 -36.94 3.93
C LEU A 5 30.07 -36.13 2.78
N ARG A 6 30.08 -36.72 1.58
CA ARG A 6 30.38 -36.02 0.33
C ARG A 6 29.21 -35.09 -0.01
N VAL A 7 29.33 -33.81 0.33
CA VAL A 7 28.42 -32.78 -0.21
C VAL A 7 28.85 -32.49 -1.65
N SER A 8 27.94 -32.77 -2.59
CA SER A 8 28.14 -32.46 -4.01
C SER A 8 27.93 -30.97 -4.25
N ILE A 9 29.02 -30.19 -4.27
CA ILE A 9 29.00 -28.81 -4.76
C ILE A 9 28.93 -28.87 -6.28
N ARG A 10 27.74 -29.08 -6.84
CA ARG A 10 27.49 -28.86 -8.27
C ARG A 10 27.06 -27.42 -8.49
N ARG A 11 27.97 -26.64 -9.09
CA ARG A 11 27.72 -25.46 -9.94
C ARG A 11 26.88 -24.34 -9.32
N ILE A 12 27.49 -23.58 -8.40
CA ILE A 12 27.18 -22.14 -8.28
C ILE A 12 28.24 -21.44 -9.12
N PHE A 13 28.00 -21.28 -10.42
CA PHE A 13 28.60 -20.28 -11.32
C PHE A 13 28.12 -20.60 -12.75
N SER A 14 26.84 -20.35 -13.02
CA SER A 14 26.42 -19.97 -14.37
C SER A 14 26.25 -18.47 -14.39
N CYS A 15 27.37 -17.74 -14.39
CA CYS A 15 27.39 -16.38 -14.89
C CYS A 15 27.31 -16.50 -16.42
N GLN A 16 26.08 -16.47 -16.95
CA GLN A 16 25.79 -16.10 -18.34
C GLN A 16 24.27 -15.96 -18.51
N SER A 17 23.80 -14.72 -18.49
CA SER A 17 22.93 -14.26 -19.58
C SER A 17 23.36 -12.82 -19.88
N HIS A 18 24.17 -12.67 -20.91
CA HIS A 18 24.21 -11.41 -21.65
C HIS A 18 22.76 -11.15 -22.05
N ARG A 19 22.13 -10.13 -21.46
CA ARG A 19 20.85 -9.63 -21.97
C ARG A 19 21.14 -9.09 -23.37
N PRO A 20 20.47 -9.57 -24.44
CA PRO A 20 20.63 -8.97 -25.75
C PRO A 20 20.25 -7.49 -25.66
N ILE A 21 20.96 -6.65 -26.41
CA ILE A 21 20.65 -5.23 -26.56
C ILE A 21 19.17 -5.15 -26.96
N GLY A 22 18.37 -4.56 -26.07
CA GLY A 22 16.92 -4.67 -26.09
C GLY A 22 16.30 -4.10 -27.36
N ASN A 23 15.31 -4.82 -27.90
CA ASN A 23 14.38 -4.32 -28.91
C ASN A 23 13.77 -2.99 -28.43
N MET A 24 13.59 -1.97 -29.29
CA MET A 24 12.99 -0.69 -28.86
C MET A 24 11.59 -0.84 -28.21
N ALA A 25 10.84 -1.87 -28.60
CA ALA A 25 9.58 -2.25 -27.94
C ALA A 25 9.78 -2.52 -26.44
N THR A 26 10.89 -3.13 -26.03
CA THR A 26 11.15 -3.46 -24.62
C THR A 26 11.46 -2.24 -23.77
N LEU A 27 12.12 -1.21 -24.33
CA LEU A 27 12.43 0.03 -23.57
C LEU A 27 11.18 0.88 -23.37
N GLN A 28 10.33 1.01 -24.39
CA GLN A 28 9.07 1.74 -24.28
C GLN A 28 8.13 1.06 -23.27
N ASP A 29 8.03 -0.27 -23.33
CA ASP A 29 7.25 -1.06 -22.36
C ASP A 29 7.81 -0.93 -20.94
N ASP A 30 9.14 -0.97 -20.79
CA ASP A 30 9.79 -0.75 -19.50
C ASP A 30 9.52 0.65 -18.95
N ALA A 31 9.63 1.68 -19.77
CA ALA A 31 9.34 3.07 -19.37
C ALA A 31 7.88 3.25 -18.95
N HIS A 32 6.94 2.70 -19.74
CA HIS A 32 5.53 2.74 -19.41
C HIS A 32 5.24 1.99 -18.10
N ARG A 33 5.85 0.83 -17.90
CA ARG A 33 5.72 0.05 -16.66
C ARG A 33 6.29 0.80 -15.46
N ILE A 34 7.46 1.42 -15.59
CA ILE A 34 8.07 2.23 -14.53
C ILE A 34 7.12 3.37 -14.14
N PHE A 35 6.60 4.11 -15.13
CA PHE A 35 5.65 5.20 -14.91
C PHE A 35 4.40 4.72 -14.16
N LEU A 36 3.72 3.67 -14.66
CA LEU A 36 2.52 3.15 -14.02
C LEU A 36 2.79 2.64 -12.61
N ARG A 37 3.94 2.01 -12.37
CA ARG A 37 4.33 1.56 -11.02
C ARG A 37 4.60 2.72 -10.09
N ALA A 38 5.22 3.80 -10.58
CA ALA A 38 5.47 5.02 -9.82
C ALA A 38 4.14 5.71 -9.45
N VAL A 39 3.25 5.94 -10.42
CA VAL A 39 1.91 6.51 -10.17
C VAL A 39 1.13 5.63 -9.20
N SER A 40 1.11 4.31 -9.43
CA SER A 40 0.44 3.37 -8.53
C SER A 40 0.99 3.43 -7.11
N ALA A 41 2.30 3.63 -6.93
CA ALA A 41 2.94 3.67 -5.61
C ALA A 41 2.49 4.87 -4.76
N VAL A 42 2.10 5.97 -5.40
CA VAL A 42 1.61 7.19 -4.75
C VAL A 42 0.09 7.29 -4.74
N LEU A 43 -0.64 6.26 -5.16
CA LEU A 43 -2.10 6.25 -5.03
C LEU A 43 -2.48 6.20 -3.54
N PRO A 44 -3.41 7.06 -3.07
CA PRO A 44 -3.63 7.23 -1.65
C PRO A 44 -4.01 5.97 -0.88
N PRO A 45 -4.91 5.08 -1.38
CA PRO A 45 -5.20 3.82 -0.70
C PRO A 45 -3.98 2.93 -0.51
N ARG A 46 -3.03 2.95 -1.47
CA ARG A 46 -1.80 2.17 -1.39
C ARG A 46 -0.80 2.78 -0.42
N MET A 47 -0.70 4.11 -0.37
CA MET A 47 0.13 4.80 0.62
C MET A 47 -0.37 4.55 2.04
N LEU A 48 -1.67 4.65 2.27
CA LEU A 48 -2.27 4.43 3.58
C LEU A 48 -2.10 3.00 4.09
N ARG A 49 -2.30 1.99 3.23
CA ARG A 49 -2.05 0.58 3.60
C ARG A 49 -0.59 0.26 3.94
N LYS A 50 0.36 1.09 3.50
CA LYS A 50 1.78 0.98 3.90
C LYS A 50 2.07 1.73 5.19
N ALA A 51 1.37 2.83 5.43
CA ALA A 51 1.62 3.73 6.56
C ALA A 51 0.86 3.32 7.83
N LEU A 52 -0.30 2.68 7.67
CA LEU A 52 -1.22 2.29 8.72
C LEU A 52 -1.39 0.77 8.72
N THR A 53 -1.14 0.15 9.86
CA THR A 53 -1.39 -1.28 10.08
C THR A 53 -2.22 -1.46 11.34
N VAL A 54 -3.36 -2.13 11.23
CA VAL A 54 -4.13 -2.56 12.40
C VAL A 54 -3.74 -4.00 12.73
N ARG A 55 -3.43 -4.25 14.00
CA ARG A 55 -3.15 -5.58 14.53
C ARG A 55 -4.19 -5.91 15.59
N ASP A 56 -4.93 -6.97 15.35
CA ASP A 56 -5.87 -7.53 16.32
C ASP A 56 -5.20 -8.69 17.04
N THR A 57 -5.12 -8.59 18.37
CA THR A 57 -4.68 -9.67 19.25
C THR A 57 -5.81 -10.00 20.21
N ALA A 58 -5.82 -11.19 20.79
CA ALA A 58 -6.91 -11.67 21.66
C ALA A 58 -7.29 -10.64 22.75
N GLY A 59 -8.36 -9.88 22.49
CA GLY A 59 -8.91 -8.85 23.38
C GLY A 59 -8.40 -7.42 23.21
N PHE A 60 -7.46 -7.15 22.30
CA PHE A 60 -6.94 -5.80 22.07
C PHE A 60 -6.52 -5.55 20.63
N SER A 61 -6.87 -4.37 20.11
CA SER A 61 -6.50 -3.91 18.77
C SER A 61 -5.53 -2.75 18.87
N VAL A 62 -4.59 -2.69 17.92
CA VAL A 62 -3.48 -1.74 17.93
C VAL A 62 -3.28 -1.16 16.54
N LEU A 63 -3.16 0.16 16.45
CA LEU A 63 -2.77 0.87 15.23
C LEU A 63 -1.27 1.16 15.27
N GLU A 64 -0.54 0.68 14.27
CA GLU A 64 0.82 1.10 13.98
C GLU A 64 0.80 2.18 12.90
N CYS A 65 1.40 3.33 13.20
CA CYS A 65 1.51 4.46 12.30
C CYS A 65 2.84 5.20 12.51
N GLY A 66 3.66 5.32 11.47
CA GLY A 66 4.91 6.08 11.52
C GLY A 66 5.89 5.59 12.60
N GLY A 67 5.95 4.27 12.82
CA GLY A 67 6.80 3.66 13.85
C GLY A 67 6.29 3.85 15.29
N LYS A 68 5.09 4.40 15.46
CA LYS A 68 4.40 4.52 16.75
C LYS A 68 3.21 3.57 16.81
N THR A 69 2.81 3.26 18.03
CA THR A 69 1.81 2.25 18.33
C THR A 69 0.73 2.83 19.24
N PHE A 70 -0.54 2.69 18.87
CA PHE A 70 -1.68 3.27 19.57
C PHE A 70 -2.74 2.20 19.84
N SER A 71 -3.31 2.17 21.05
CA SER A 71 -4.41 1.25 21.38
C SER A 71 -5.71 1.73 20.71
N LEU A 72 -6.39 0.81 20.04
CA LEU A 72 -7.69 1.04 19.42
C LEU A 72 -8.80 0.46 20.31
N LYS A 73 -9.71 1.34 20.73
CA LYS A 73 -10.87 1.05 21.61
C LYS A 73 -12.10 1.85 21.18
N LYS A 74 -12.38 1.91 19.87
CA LYS A 74 -13.44 2.76 19.29
C LYS A 74 -13.27 4.23 19.69
N ASN A 75 -12.06 4.74 19.48
CA ASN A 75 -11.58 6.04 19.94
C ASN A 75 -10.82 6.79 18.84
N LEU A 76 -10.96 6.38 17.57
CA LEU A 76 -10.27 7.00 16.45
C LEU A 76 -11.20 8.00 15.76
N TYR A 77 -10.69 9.21 15.52
CA TYR A 77 -11.38 10.25 14.77
C TYR A 77 -10.57 10.58 13.52
N LEU A 78 -11.24 10.73 12.38
CA LEU A 78 -10.62 11.07 11.12
C LEU A 78 -10.82 12.56 10.82
N VAL A 79 -9.73 13.26 10.52
CA VAL A 79 -9.78 14.61 9.97
C VAL A 79 -8.91 14.67 8.74
N GLY A 80 -9.41 15.25 7.66
CA GLY A 80 -8.63 15.40 6.44
C GLY A 80 -9.09 16.54 5.55
N PHE A 81 -8.22 16.96 4.65
CA PHE A 81 -8.54 17.99 3.67
C PHE A 81 -7.73 17.80 2.38
N GLY A 82 -8.22 18.38 1.29
CA GLY A 82 -7.51 18.44 0.00
C GLY A 82 -8.10 17.54 -1.08
N LYS A 83 -7.50 17.58 -2.28
CA LYS A 83 -8.10 16.99 -3.49
C LYS A 83 -8.30 15.48 -3.43
N ALA A 84 -7.38 14.77 -2.79
CA ALA A 84 -7.41 13.31 -2.70
C ALA A 84 -8.06 12.78 -1.41
N VAL A 85 -8.49 13.68 -0.51
CA VAL A 85 -8.91 13.32 0.85
C VAL A 85 -10.07 12.33 0.85
N LEU A 86 -10.97 12.43 -0.12
CA LEU A 86 -12.10 11.53 -0.21
C LEU A 86 -11.65 10.07 -0.40
N GLY A 87 -10.77 9.82 -1.37
CA GLY A 87 -10.22 8.48 -1.60
C GLY A 87 -9.35 7.99 -0.45
N MET A 88 -8.73 8.93 0.28
CA MET A 88 -7.99 8.62 1.51
C MET A 88 -8.92 8.24 2.65
N ALA A 89 -10.00 8.97 2.87
CA ALA A 89 -10.96 8.74 3.94
C ALA A 89 -11.60 7.36 3.79
N ALA A 90 -12.08 7.04 2.59
CA ALA A 90 -12.62 5.70 2.28
C ALA A 90 -11.60 4.58 2.52
N ALA A 91 -10.31 4.83 2.24
CA ALA A 91 -9.27 3.85 2.51
C ALA A 91 -8.95 3.73 4.01
N VAL A 92 -8.98 4.83 4.77
CA VAL A 92 -8.82 4.80 6.24
C VAL A 92 -9.97 4.01 6.86
N GLU A 93 -11.21 4.31 6.49
CA GLU A 93 -12.42 3.58 6.97
C GLU A 93 -12.27 2.07 6.78
N GLN A 94 -11.77 1.62 5.63
CA GLN A 94 -11.50 0.20 5.37
C GLN A 94 -10.38 -0.38 6.24
N ILE A 95 -9.35 0.41 6.55
CA ILE A 95 -8.18 -0.04 7.34
C ILE A 95 -8.52 -0.14 8.83
N VAL A 96 -9.17 0.89 9.39
CA VAL A 96 -9.41 1.00 10.84
C VAL A 96 -10.76 0.42 11.26
N GLY A 97 -11.68 0.22 10.32
CA GLY A 97 -12.96 -0.42 10.53
C GLY A 97 -13.78 0.21 11.65
N ASN A 98 -14.30 -0.65 12.53
CA ASN A 98 -15.19 -0.29 13.64
C ASN A 98 -14.53 0.54 14.75
N HIS A 99 -13.23 0.85 14.64
CA HIS A 99 -12.54 1.72 15.59
C HIS A 99 -12.69 3.21 15.26
N LEU A 100 -13.08 3.54 14.02
CA LEU A 100 -13.44 4.91 13.63
C LEU A 100 -14.78 5.29 14.27
N VAL A 101 -14.77 6.37 15.04
CA VAL A 101 -15.96 6.92 15.69
C VAL A 101 -16.66 7.89 14.75
N GLU A 102 -15.90 8.83 14.19
CA GLU A 102 -16.41 9.90 13.33
C GLU A 102 -15.31 10.42 12.41
N GLY A 103 -15.70 10.96 11.26
CA GLY A 103 -14.79 11.55 10.30
C GLY A 103 -15.31 12.89 9.76
N VAL A 104 -14.42 13.89 9.66
CA VAL A 104 -14.72 15.18 9.02
C VAL A 104 -13.69 15.43 7.93
N ILE A 105 -14.16 15.68 6.70
CA ILE A 105 -13.29 15.99 5.57
C ILE A 105 -13.69 17.27 4.87
N SER A 106 -12.68 18.02 4.40
CA SER A 106 -12.87 19.18 3.53
C SER A 106 -12.43 18.83 2.11
N ILE A 107 -13.40 18.77 1.20
CA ILE A 107 -13.18 18.51 -0.23
C ILE A 107 -13.32 19.80 -1.05
N PRO A 108 -12.58 19.95 -2.16
CA PRO A 108 -12.79 21.04 -3.10
C PRO A 108 -14.23 21.08 -3.61
N GLN A 109 -14.73 22.28 -3.91
CA GLN A 109 -16.03 22.46 -4.57
C GLN A 109 -16.11 21.64 -5.88
N GLY A 110 -17.28 21.07 -6.16
CA GLY A 110 -17.52 20.23 -7.35
C GLY A 110 -17.15 18.74 -7.20
N MET A 111 -16.38 18.37 -6.18
CA MET A 111 -16.05 16.96 -5.91
C MET A 111 -17.26 16.18 -5.37
N GLU A 112 -18.13 16.84 -4.62
CA GLU A 112 -19.33 16.20 -4.05
C GLU A 112 -20.34 15.81 -5.13
N GLU A 113 -20.55 16.67 -6.12
CA GLU A 113 -21.43 16.35 -7.26
C GLU A 113 -20.87 15.19 -8.09
N SER A 114 -19.54 15.20 -8.33
CA SER A 114 -18.84 14.11 -9.01
C SER A 114 -19.04 12.76 -8.32
N LEU A 115 -19.16 12.75 -6.99
CA LEU A 115 -19.43 11.55 -6.19
C LEU A 115 -20.87 11.06 -6.30
N LYS A 116 -21.82 11.99 -6.19
CA LYS A 116 -23.25 11.70 -6.36
C LYS A 116 -23.51 11.09 -7.74
N LEU A 117 -22.87 11.62 -8.78
CA LEU A 117 -22.92 11.10 -10.14
C LEU A 117 -22.26 9.71 -10.27
N ALA A 118 -21.19 9.45 -9.51
CA ALA A 118 -20.53 8.15 -9.45
C ALA A 118 -21.23 7.12 -8.54
N GLY A 119 -22.39 7.45 -7.95
CA GLY A 119 -23.20 6.56 -7.12
C GLY A 119 -22.61 6.26 -5.74
N LYS A 120 -21.65 7.07 -5.26
CA LYS A 120 -21.02 6.90 -3.95
C LYS A 120 -21.49 8.00 -3.01
N ARG A 121 -22.00 7.61 -1.85
CA ARG A 121 -22.42 8.50 -0.76
C ARG A 121 -21.31 8.58 0.28
#